data_AF-A0A7L4RDT6-F1
#
_entry.id   AF-A0A7L4RDT6-F1
#
_cell.length_a   1.000
_cell.length_b   1.000
_cell.length_c   1.000
_cell.angle_alpha   90.00
_cell.angle_beta   90.00
_cell.angle_gamma   90.00
#
_symmetry.space_group_name_H-M   'P 1'
#
loop_
_entity.id
_entity.type
_entity.pdbx_description
1 polymer ?
#
loop_
_entity_poly.entity_id
_entity_poly.type
_entity_poly.pdbx_seq_one_letter_code
_entity_poly.pdbx_strand_id
1 'polypeptide(L)'
;MARRIAYILVALAVVVVASYFVVENALVLSANLGVPPILVGMSVVALGVALPELALNLNALRAKEEEIIWGDLIGSFITELTLVLGVAALFSVPGNGFFDFSQATMGYLFMTISFLLVFFFTYKKKELTRIEGVALMLLYVIFLSIEFDLLLFAK
;
A
#
# COMPACT_ATOMS: atom_id res chain seq x y z
N MET A 1 -19.31 5.57 26.50
CA MET A 1 -17.88 5.80 26.20
C MET A 1 -17.06 4.51 26.36
N ALA A 2 -17.09 3.85 27.52
CA ALA A 2 -16.37 2.58 27.77
C ALA A 2 -16.59 1.49 26.70
N ARG A 3 -17.84 1.28 26.24
CA ARG A 3 -18.14 0.31 25.18
C ARG A 3 -17.43 0.59 23.86
N ARG A 4 -17.25 1.87 23.48
CA ARG A 4 -16.55 2.25 22.25
C ARG A 4 -15.05 2.01 22.37
N ILE A 5 -14.48 2.35 23.52
CA ILE A 5 -13.07 2.08 23.83
C ILE A 5 -12.80 0.57 23.80
N ALA A 6 -13.69 -0.24 24.38
CA ALA A 6 -13.58 -1.70 24.33
C ALA A 6 -13.59 -2.23 22.88
N TYR A 7 -14.48 -1.74 22.02
CA TYR A 7 -14.48 -2.13 20.60
C TYR A 7 -13.18 -1.75 19.89
N ILE A 8 -12.64 -0.56 20.15
CA ILE A 8 -11.36 -0.12 19.55
C ILE A 8 -10.22 -1.03 20.00
N LEU A 9 -10.13 -1.36 21.29
CA LEU A 9 -9.08 -2.23 21.81
C LEU A 9 -9.16 -3.64 21.21
N VAL A 10 -10.37 -4.20 21.09
CA VAL A 10 -10.58 -5.51 20.47
C VAL A 10 -10.22 -5.45 18.98
N ALA A 11 -10.67 -4.43 18.25
CA ALA A 11 -10.33 -4.26 16.84
C ALA A 11 -8.82 -4.13 16.64
N LEU A 12 -8.13 -3.36 17.48
CA LEU A 12 -6.68 -3.21 17.45
C LEU A 12 -5.97 -4.54 17.70
N ALA A 13 -6.41 -5.31 18.69
CA ALA A 13 -5.85 -6.64 18.97
C ALA A 13 -6.03 -7.59 17.78
N VAL A 14 -7.21 -7.58 17.16
CA VAL A 14 -7.50 -8.38 15.96
C VAL A 14 -6.60 -7.97 14.80
N VAL A 15 -6.40 -6.67 14.57
CA VAL A 15 -5.51 -6.16 13.52
C VAL A 15 -4.07 -6.63 13.76
N VAL A 16 -3.54 -6.49 14.98
CA VAL A 16 -2.17 -6.94 15.30
C VAL A 16 -1.99 -8.44 15.04
N VAL A 17 -2.94 -9.26 15.48
CA VAL A 17 -2.89 -10.72 15.27
C VAL A 17 -3.02 -11.06 13.78
N ALA A 18 -3.94 -10.42 13.07
CA ALA A 18 -4.13 -10.63 11.64
C ALA A 18 -2.86 -10.23 10.85
N SER A 19 -2.26 -9.08 11.16
CA SER A 19 -1.01 -8.62 10.55
C SER A 19 0.13 -9.63 10.75
N TYR A 20 0.26 -10.22 11.94
CA TYR A 20 1.26 -11.26 12.20
C TYR A 20 1.07 -12.47 11.27
N PHE A 21 -0.16 -13.00 11.19
CA PHE A 21 -0.47 -14.12 10.30
C PHE A 21 -0.26 -13.77 8.82
N VAL A 22 -0.62 -12.57 8.39
CA VAL A 22 -0.41 -12.13 6.99
C VAL A 22 1.08 -12.12 6.66
N VAL A 23 1.93 -11.59 7.54
CA VAL A 23 3.38 -11.55 7.31
C VAL A 23 3.98 -12.95 7.29
N GLU A 24 3.61 -13.81 8.24
CA GLU A 24 4.12 -15.19 8.31
C GLU A 24 3.73 -16.00 7.07
N ASN A 25 2.46 -15.91 6.64
CA ASN A 25 1.99 -16.59 5.44
C ASN A 25 2.58 -15.99 4.16
N ALA A 26 2.88 -14.68 4.12
CA ALA A 26 3.57 -14.07 3.00
C ALA A 26 4.99 -14.62 2.83
N LEU A 27 5.72 -14.88 3.93
CA LEU A 27 7.03 -15.51 3.89
C LEU A 27 6.95 -16.97 3.41
N VAL A 28 5.96 -17.73 3.87
CA VAL A 28 5.70 -19.10 3.39
C VAL A 28 5.35 -19.11 1.90
N LEU A 29 4.51 -18.16 1.45
CA LEU A 29 4.15 -18.01 0.04
C LEU A 29 5.36 -17.68 -0.83
N SER A 30 6.21 -16.75 -0.37
CA SER A 30 7.48 -16.41 -1.03
C SER A 30 8.38 -17.65 -1.18
N ALA A 31 8.52 -18.45 -0.11
CA ALA A 31 9.32 -19.67 -0.14
C ALA A 31 8.75 -20.72 -1.10
N ASN A 32 7.43 -20.94 -1.10
CA ASN A 32 6.76 -21.91 -1.97
C ASN A 32 6.82 -21.53 -3.46
N LEU A 33 6.74 -20.23 -3.76
CA LEU A 33 6.84 -19.72 -5.13
C LEU A 33 8.29 -19.54 -5.60
N GLY A 34 9.28 -19.63 -4.69
CA GLY A 34 10.69 -19.38 -5.01
C GLY A 34 11.00 -17.93 -5.38
N VAL A 35 10.12 -16.99 -4.98
CA VAL A 35 10.26 -15.56 -5.29
C VAL A 35 10.82 -14.78 -4.10
N PRO A 36 11.57 -13.69 -4.32
CA PRO A 36 12.00 -12.78 -3.26
C PRO A 36 10.84 -12.33 -2.34
N PRO A 37 11.03 -12.26 -1.01
CA PRO A 37 9.99 -11.81 -0.07
C PRO A 37 9.43 -10.42 -0.39
N ILE A 38 10.28 -9.54 -0.94
CA ILE A 38 9.89 -8.19 -1.35
C ILE A 38 8.79 -8.20 -2.44
N LEU A 39 8.79 -9.17 -3.35
CA LEU A 39 7.74 -9.30 -4.36
C LEU A 39 6.38 -9.60 -3.73
N VAL A 40 6.33 -10.53 -2.77
CA VAL A 40 5.09 -10.85 -2.06
C VAL A 40 4.62 -9.67 -1.20
N GLY A 41 5.58 -8.95 -0.60
CA GLY A 41 5.33 -7.70 0.13
C GLY A 41 4.67 -6.62 -0.74
N MET A 42 5.25 -6.32 -1.90
CA MET A 42 4.77 -5.27 -2.81
C MET A 42 3.49 -5.63 -3.58
N SER A 43 3.13 -6.92 -3.64
CA SER A 43 1.94 -7.40 -4.35
C SER A 43 0.81 -7.77 -3.37
N VAL A 44 0.82 -9.01 -2.88
CA VAL A 44 -0.28 -9.59 -2.10
C VAL A 44 -0.47 -8.87 -0.77
N VAL A 45 0.62 -8.55 -0.06
CA VAL A 45 0.53 -7.86 1.24
C VAL A 45 0.06 -6.42 1.05
N ALA A 46 0.64 -5.69 0.09
CA ALA A 46 0.21 -4.33 -0.25
C ALA A 46 -1.28 -4.26 -0.65
N LEU A 47 -1.75 -5.20 -1.48
CA LEU A 47 -3.17 -5.31 -1.81
C LEU A 47 -4.03 -5.57 -0.57
N GLY A 48 -3.56 -6.43 0.34
CA GLY A 48 -4.25 -6.71 1.60
C GLY A 48 -4.48 -5.47 2.47
N VAL A 49 -3.53 -4.53 2.48
CA VAL A 49 -3.64 -3.24 3.19
C VAL A 49 -4.62 -2.30 2.49
N ALA A 50 -4.60 -2.25 1.15
CA ALA A 50 -5.47 -1.37 0.38
C ALA A 50 -6.96 -1.78 0.39
N LEU A 51 -7.28 -3.05 0.66
CA LEU A 51 -8.66 -3.56 0.66
C LEU A 51 -9.55 -2.89 1.74
N PRO A 52 -9.15 -2.83 3.02
CA PRO A 52 -9.86 -2.06 4.04
C PRO A 52 -10.06 -0.58 3.68
N GLU A 53 -9.03 0.08 3.15
CA GLU A 53 -9.09 1.50 2.74
C GLU A 53 -10.07 1.68 1.58
N LEU A 54 -10.04 0.79 0.59
CA LEU A 54 -11.01 0.78 -0.50
C LEU A 54 -12.44 0.62 0.03
N ALA A 55 -12.65 -0.27 1.00
CA ALA A 55 -13.97 -0.46 1.61
C ALA A 55 -14.43 0.81 2.36
N LEU A 56 -13.53 1.49 3.07
CA LEU A 56 -13.81 2.76 3.74
C LEU A 56 -14.17 3.84 2.71
N ASN A 57 -13.36 4.00 1.67
CA ASN A 57 -13.55 5.00 0.62
C ASN A 57 -14.82 4.75 -0.20
N LEU A 58 -15.17 3.49 -0.49
CA LEU A 58 -16.43 3.15 -1.15
C LEU A 58 -17.65 3.49 -0.28
N ASN A 59 -17.55 3.30 1.04
CA ASN A 59 -18.63 3.68 1.95
C ASN A 59 -18.75 5.20 2.08
N ALA A 60 -17.63 5.93 2.18
CA ALA A 60 -17.61 7.39 2.20
C ALA A 60 -18.18 7.97 0.89
N LEU A 61 -17.84 7.38 -0.26
CA LEU A 61 -18.38 7.77 -1.56
C LEU A 61 -19.90 7.59 -1.62
N ARG A 62 -20.43 6.48 -1.10
CA ARG A 62 -21.88 6.25 -0.99
C ARG A 62 -22.57 7.25 -0.06
N ALA A 63 -21.86 7.68 0.99
CA ALA A 63 -22.34 8.69 1.93
C ALA A 63 -22.18 10.13 1.41
N LYS A 64 -21.53 10.33 0.25
CA LYS A 64 -21.17 11.65 -0.32
C LYS A 64 -20.22 12.46 0.58
N GLU A 65 -19.36 11.76 1.31
CA GLU A 65 -18.37 12.34 2.23
C GLU A 65 -17.00 12.43 1.53
N GLU A 66 -16.87 13.33 0.55
CA GLU A 66 -15.65 13.46 -0.26
C GLU A 66 -14.43 13.89 0.57
N GLU A 67 -14.64 14.67 1.64
CA GLU A 67 -13.57 15.11 2.54
C GLU A 67 -12.91 13.93 3.25
N ILE A 68 -13.66 12.87 3.58
CA ILE A 68 -13.13 11.66 4.20
C ILE A 68 -12.23 10.92 3.20
N ILE A 69 -12.63 10.84 1.93
CA ILE A 69 -11.86 10.16 0.89
C ILE A 69 -10.51 10.85 0.66
N TRP A 70 -10.51 12.18 0.54
CA TRP A 70 -9.27 12.94 0.37
C TRP A 70 -8.39 12.91 1.62
N GLY A 71 -9.00 12.96 2.80
CA GLY A 71 -8.30 12.85 4.08
C GLY A 71 -7.62 11.49 4.25
N ASP A 72 -8.31 10.41 3.87
CA ASP A 72 -7.76 9.05 3.87
C ASP A 72 -6.61 8.92 2.88
N LEU A 73 -6.84 9.26 1.60
CA LEU A 73 -5.83 9.17 0.55
C LEU A 73 -4.54 9.94 0.90
N ILE A 74 -4.64 11.22 1.25
CA ILE A 74 -3.44 12.02 1.54
C ILE A 74 -2.83 11.62 2.89
N GLY A 75 -3.68 11.32 3.88
CA GLY A 75 -3.27 10.97 5.23
C GLY A 75 -2.51 9.65 5.31
N SER A 76 -2.97 8.62 4.60
CA SER A 76 -2.33 7.30 4.57
C SER A 76 -0.93 7.41 3.94
N PHE A 77 -0.79 8.05 2.78
CA PHE A 77 0.51 8.27 2.13
C PHE A 77 1.51 8.99 3.05
N ILE A 78 1.09 10.08 3.71
CA ILE A 78 1.98 10.81 4.62
C ILE A 78 2.36 9.94 5.81
N THR A 79 1.41 9.22 6.39
CA THR A 79 1.65 8.37 7.57
C THR A 79 2.56 7.20 7.24
N GLU A 80 2.39 6.55 6.08
CA GLU A 80 3.25 5.47 5.63
C GLU A 80 4.69 5.93 5.40
N LEU A 81 4.87 7.03 4.65
CA LEU A 81 6.19 7.55 4.32
C LEU A 81 6.94 8.12 5.53
N THR A 82 6.23 8.65 6.53
CA THR A 82 6.86 9.30 7.69
C THR A 82 6.86 8.40 8.93
N LEU A 83 5.68 8.02 9.41
CA LEU A 83 5.53 7.28 10.66
C LEU A 83 5.92 5.82 10.49
N VAL A 84 5.37 5.12 9.49
CA VAL A 84 5.62 3.69 9.32
C VAL A 84 7.08 3.44 8.96
N LEU A 85 7.62 4.13 7.94
CA LEU A 85 9.03 4.03 7.59
C LEU A 85 9.96 4.51 8.71
N GLY A 86 9.61 5.59 9.42
CA GLY A 86 10.41 6.08 10.55
C GLY A 86 10.47 5.08 11.70
N VAL A 87 9.34 4.47 12.05
CA VAL A 87 9.29 3.39 13.05
C VAL A 87 10.04 2.16 12.57
N ALA A 88 9.85 1.73 11.31
CA ALA A 88 10.59 0.61 10.74
C ALA A 88 12.11 0.83 10.76
N ALA A 89 12.56 2.05 10.49
CA ALA A 89 13.98 2.43 10.57
C ALA A 89 14.52 2.34 12.01
N LEU A 90 13.75 2.75 13.03
CA LEU A 90 14.15 2.65 14.44
C LEU A 90 14.33 1.19 14.90
N PHE A 91 13.52 0.27 14.37
CA PHE A 91 13.62 -1.16 14.67
C PHE A 91 14.57 -1.91 13.72
N SER A 92 15.15 -1.23 12.73
CA SER A 92 16.14 -1.84 11.84
C SER A 92 17.45 -2.10 12.58
N VAL A 93 17.96 -3.33 12.47
CA VAL A 93 19.24 -3.72 13.09
C VAL A 93 20.39 -3.28 12.19
N PRO A 94 21.38 -2.51 12.68
CA PRO A 94 22.51 -2.09 11.87
C PRO A 94 23.27 -3.30 11.31
N GLY A 95 23.47 -3.35 9.99
CA GLY A 95 24.26 -4.39 9.31
C GLY A 95 23.46 -5.49 8.60
N ASN A 96 22.16 -5.62 8.89
CA ASN A 96 21.25 -6.40 8.06
C ASN A 96 20.62 -5.44 7.05
N GLY A 97 20.98 -5.54 5.77
CA GLY A 97 20.55 -4.64 4.68
C GLY A 97 19.05 -4.70 4.34
N PHE A 98 18.18 -4.51 5.33
CA PHE A 98 16.72 -4.55 5.19
C PHE A 98 16.19 -3.46 4.24
N PHE A 99 16.93 -2.36 4.06
CA PHE A 99 16.60 -1.30 3.11
C PHE A 99 17.64 -1.21 2.00
N ASP A 100 17.57 -2.16 1.06
CA ASP A 100 18.19 -1.97 -0.25
C ASP A 100 17.22 -1.17 -1.14
N PHE A 101 17.32 0.16 -1.05
CA PHE A 101 16.54 1.09 -1.86
C PHE A 101 16.70 0.87 -3.37
N SER A 102 17.78 0.18 -3.80
CA SER A 102 18.00 -0.16 -5.21
C SER A 102 16.90 -1.06 -5.74
N GLN A 103 16.42 -2.02 -4.93
CA GLN A 103 15.37 -2.96 -5.33
C GLN A 103 14.00 -2.30 -5.48
N ALA A 104 13.80 -1.12 -4.89
CA ALA A 104 12.55 -0.35 -4.98
C ALA A 104 12.59 0.75 -6.04
N THR A 105 13.66 0.86 -6.84
CA THR A 105 13.85 1.95 -7.82
C THR A 105 12.70 2.02 -8.83
N MET A 106 12.23 0.88 -9.33
CA MET A 106 11.08 0.82 -10.24
C MET A 106 9.78 1.21 -9.52
N GLY A 107 9.59 0.76 -8.29
CA GLY A 107 8.48 1.22 -7.43
C GLY A 107 8.44 2.74 -7.29
N TYR A 108 9.58 3.40 -7.05
CA TYR A 108 9.65 4.87 -6.96
C TYR A 108 9.32 5.57 -8.27
N LEU A 109 9.75 5.00 -9.40
CA LEU A 109 9.40 5.52 -10.72
C LEU A 109 7.89 5.49 -10.95
N PHE A 110 7.25 4.33 -10.73
CA PHE A 110 5.81 4.17 -10.93
C PHE A 110 4.99 4.98 -9.92
N MET A 111 5.44 5.11 -8.67
CA MET A 111 4.84 6.01 -7.68
C MET A 111 4.88 7.46 -8.17
N THR A 112 6.02 7.91 -8.67
CA THR A 112 6.19 9.29 -9.20
C THR A 112 5.29 9.54 -10.41
N ILE A 113 5.25 8.60 -11.36
CA ILE A 113 4.36 8.70 -12.54
C ILE A 113 2.89 8.76 -12.11
N SER A 114 2.48 7.88 -11.18
CA SER A 114 1.10 7.84 -10.69
C SER A 114 0.71 9.15 -10.00
N PHE A 115 1.60 9.69 -9.15
CA PHE A 115 1.38 10.98 -8.51
C PHE A 115 1.24 12.12 -9.52
N LEU A 116 2.11 12.19 -10.53
CA LEU A 116 2.04 13.23 -11.57
C LEU A 116 0.77 13.11 -12.43
N LEU A 117 0.34 11.89 -12.76
CA LEU A 117 -0.90 11.66 -13.50
C LEU A 117 -2.13 12.08 -12.68
N VAL A 118 -2.20 11.67 -11.41
CA VAL A 118 -3.27 12.11 -10.50
C VAL A 118 -3.26 13.63 -10.41
N PHE A 119 -2.10 14.26 -10.17
CA PHE A 119 -1.99 15.71 -10.13
C PHE A 119 -2.52 16.37 -11.42
N PHE A 120 -2.11 15.87 -12.58
CA PHE A 120 -2.51 16.41 -13.88
C PHE A 120 -4.02 16.26 -14.16
N PHE A 121 -4.58 15.06 -13.91
CA PHE A 121 -6.01 14.78 -14.09
C PHE A 121 -6.87 15.65 -13.17
N THR A 122 -6.44 15.80 -11.92
CA THR A 122 -7.23 16.49 -10.90
C THR A 122 -7.02 18.02 -10.90
N TYR A 123 -5.97 18.55 -11.55
CA TYR A 123 -5.58 19.98 -11.52
C TYR A 123 -6.71 20.94 -11.91
N LYS A 124 -7.51 20.59 -12.92
CA LYS A 124 -8.56 21.49 -13.45
C LYS A 124 -9.92 21.30 -12.80
N LYS A 125 -10.32 20.06 -12.52
CA LYS A 125 -11.70 19.72 -12.14
C LYS A 125 -11.85 19.28 -10.69
N LYS A 126 -10.75 19.06 -9.94
CA LYS A 126 -10.77 18.48 -8.59
C LYS A 126 -11.46 17.11 -8.49
N GLU A 127 -11.67 16.46 -9.63
CA GLU A 127 -12.37 15.19 -9.77
C GLU A 127 -11.59 14.28 -10.72
N LEU A 128 -11.71 12.98 -10.50
CA LEU A 128 -11.09 11.95 -11.35
C LEU A 128 -12.18 11.22 -12.14
N THR A 129 -12.07 11.23 -13.46
CA THR A 129 -13.05 10.57 -14.34
C THR A 129 -12.85 9.07 -14.35
N ARG A 130 -13.87 8.31 -14.76
CA ARG A 130 -13.78 6.84 -14.88
C ARG A 130 -12.65 6.39 -15.80
N ILE A 131 -12.40 7.13 -16.89
CA ILE A 131 -11.35 6.79 -17.85
C ILE A 131 -9.97 7.00 -17.24
N GLU A 132 -9.77 8.10 -16.52
CA GLU A 132 -8.53 8.39 -15.79
C GLU A 132 -8.28 7.36 -14.69
N GLY A 133 -9.33 6.94 -13.97
CA GLY A 133 -9.23 5.88 -12.96
C GLY A 133 -8.84 4.53 -13.57
N VAL A 134 -9.44 4.16 -14.72
CA VAL A 134 -9.05 2.95 -15.44
C VAL A 134 -7.60 3.03 -15.94
N ALA A 135 -7.15 4.19 -16.41
CA ALA A 135 -5.77 4.38 -16.82
C ALA A 135 -4.78 4.19 -15.66
N LEU A 136 -5.09 4.70 -14.46
CA LEU A 136 -4.27 4.49 -13.25
C LEU A 136 -4.27 3.02 -12.80
N MET A 137 -5.41 2.33 -12.88
CA MET A 137 -5.47 0.89 -12.58
C MET A 137 -4.63 0.07 -13.56
N LEU A 138 -4.67 0.39 -14.87
CA LEU A 138 -3.83 -0.26 -15.87
C LEU A 138 -2.35 0.01 -15.62
N LEU A 139 -1.98 1.24 -15.23
CA LEU A 139 -0.61 1.57 -14.86
C LEU A 139 -0.11 0.71 -13.68
N TYR A 140 -0.96 0.50 -12.66
CA TYR A 140 -0.63 -0.38 -11.53
C TYR A 140 -0.44 -1.85 -11.95
N VAL A 141 -1.27 -2.36 -12.87
CA VAL A 141 -1.10 -3.73 -13.42
C VAL A 141 0.20 -3.86 -14.22
N ILE A 142 0.55 -2.84 -15.01
CA ILE A 142 1.82 -2.79 -15.77
C ILE A 142 3.01 -2.77 -14.81
N PHE A 143 2.95 -1.93 -13.78
CA PHE A 143 3.95 -1.88 -12.71
C PHE A 143 4.20 -3.26 -12.11
N LEU A 144 3.14 -3.92 -11.63
CA LEU A 144 3.25 -5.24 -11.01
C LEU A 144 3.85 -6.27 -11.97
N SER A 145 3.45 -6.26 -13.24
CA SER A 145 3.98 -7.19 -14.24
C SER A 145 5.49 -7.01 -14.46
N ILE A 146 5.93 -5.76 -14.64
CA ILE A 146 7.35 -5.45 -14.84
C ILE A 146 8.17 -5.79 -13.59
N GLU A 147 7.66 -5.46 -12.41
CA GLU A 147 8.34 -5.75 -11.14
C GLU A 147 8.50 -7.25 -10.93
N PHE A 148 7.45 -8.02 -11.23
CA PHE A 148 7.47 -9.48 -11.16
C PHE A 148 8.52 -10.05 -12.11
N ASP A 149 8.55 -9.61 -13.37
CA ASP A 149 9.53 -10.06 -14.35
C ASP A 149 10.97 -9.69 -13.95
N LEU A 150 11.20 -8.47 -13.49
CA LEU A 150 12.52 -8.00 -13.09
C LEU A 150 13.06 -8.80 -11.90
N LEU A 151 12.27 -8.97 -10.84
CA LEU A 151 12.74 -9.64 -9.63
C LEU A 151 12.77 -11.18 -9.73
N LEU A 152 12.06 -11.78 -10.68
CA LEU A 152 12.16 -13.21 -10.98
C LEU A 152 13.30 -13.56 -11.94
N PHE A 153 13.46 -12.79 -13.02
CA PHE A 153 14.34 -13.15 -14.13
C PHE A 153 15.67 -12.40 -14.17
N ALA A 154 15.87 -11.33 -13.38
CA ALA A 154 17.16 -10.62 -13.32
C ALA A 154 18.23 -11.30 -12.43
N LYS A 155 18.18 -12.64 -12.30
CA LYS A 155 19.27 -13.43 -11.72
C LYS A 155 20.38 -13.69 -12.73
#